data_AF-A0A5S3Z5F4-F1
#
_entry.id   AF-A0A5S3Z5F4-F1
#
_cell.length_a   1.000
_cell.length_b   1.000
_cell.length_c   1.000
_cell.angle_alpha   90.00
_cell.angle_beta   90.00
_cell.angle_gamma   90.00
#
_symmetry.space_group_name_H-M   'P 1'
#
loop_
_entity.id
_entity.type
_entity.pdbx_description
1 polymer ?
#
loop_
_entity_poly.entity_id
_entity_poly.type
_entity_poly.pdbx_seq_one_letter_code
_entity_poly.pdbx_strand_id
1 'polypeptide(L)'
;MRIHSLILLALLTTGCSEPQSISATTSQQALVQLNAKLTGDLTSPLTPWPYSDAYLKQRHDLYQQFDRAALSKAQRATLDYLITEQRYVRRYQPWPLSSAIFRSEQALQDSQTQEQAAQWLELVKSRLQQGEQSQIFVNRYELAMMQGEVERLIELSDNSKLKSAATQLQQYLANYRPRNQLGLSQLPNGTQWYQAKLNYYTDQVQAPIKWLMQIQSKLATLSEYGIAPLRQPDNDQRDVGLDWRQGYVNKRLWAQQQSLSVEQTRLALLYMELDIGIHSQLWTEQMALTSLAKQGVSERRAKQMVYEVVAYPAMSFIYGHLIARD
;
A
#
# COMPACT_ATOMS: atom_id res chain seq x y z
N MET A 1 65.90 20.91 30.42
CA MET A 1 64.58 20.64 31.06
C MET A 1 63.77 19.76 30.13
N ARG A 2 63.49 18.52 30.53
CA ARG A 2 62.64 17.56 29.81
C ARG A 2 61.19 17.78 30.23
N ILE A 3 60.30 18.09 29.30
CA ILE A 3 58.85 18.11 29.54
C ILE A 3 58.28 16.85 28.90
N HIS A 4 57.81 15.94 29.75
CA HIS A 4 57.05 14.76 29.34
C HIS A 4 55.60 15.19 29.09
N SER A 5 55.13 15.12 27.85
CA SER A 5 53.72 15.26 27.54
C SER A 5 53.05 13.89 27.58
N LEU A 6 52.15 13.71 28.54
CA LEU A 6 51.22 12.58 28.60
C LEU A 6 50.35 12.55 27.33
N ILE A 7 50.34 11.41 26.65
CA ILE A 7 49.33 11.06 25.65
C ILE A 7 48.15 10.46 26.40
N LEU A 8 47.05 11.20 26.53
CA LEU A 8 45.78 10.69 27.01
C LEU A 8 45.04 10.08 25.81
N LEU A 9 45.03 8.75 25.74
CA LEU A 9 44.29 7.98 24.74
C LEU A 9 42.80 8.01 25.11
N ALA A 10 42.03 8.90 24.49
CA ALA A 10 40.57 8.90 24.61
C ALA A 10 39.99 7.76 23.76
N LEU A 11 39.65 6.66 24.42
CA LEU A 11 38.83 5.58 23.88
C LEU A 11 37.45 6.14 23.51
N LEU A 12 37.19 6.30 22.21
CA LEU A 12 35.86 6.58 21.67
C LEU A 12 35.01 5.32 21.85
N THR A 13 34.29 5.25 22.96
CA THR A 13 33.13 4.38 23.11
C THR A 13 31.96 5.05 22.38
N THR A 14 31.75 4.69 21.10
CA THR A 14 30.47 4.97 20.44
C THR A 14 29.43 4.04 21.06
N GLY A 15 28.87 4.44 22.19
CA GLY A 15 27.61 3.90 22.68
C GLY A 15 26.53 4.16 21.64
N CYS A 16 25.76 3.14 21.28
CA CYS A 16 24.53 3.30 20.53
C CYS A 16 23.63 4.26 21.31
N SER A 17 23.56 5.52 20.89
CA SER A 17 22.52 6.42 21.39
C SER A 17 21.18 5.87 20.93
N GLU A 18 20.27 5.63 21.88
CA GLU A 18 18.88 5.32 21.55
C GLU A 18 18.34 6.41 20.62
N PRO A 19 17.57 6.05 19.57
CA PRO A 19 17.03 7.04 18.65
C PRO A 19 16.19 8.06 19.43
N GLN A 20 16.46 9.35 19.20
CA GLN A 20 15.71 10.42 19.86
C GLN A 20 14.22 10.30 19.48
N SER A 21 13.38 10.10 20.50
CA SER A 21 11.94 9.95 20.37
C SER A 21 11.31 11.24 19.81
N ILE A 22 10.51 11.12 18.74
CA ILE A 22 9.78 12.25 18.13
C ILE A 22 8.29 12.19 18.44
N SER A 23 7.67 13.35 18.65
CA SER A 23 6.24 13.46 18.98
C SER A 23 5.33 12.82 17.91
N ALA A 24 4.11 12.43 18.28
CA ALA A 24 3.15 11.81 17.36
C ALA A 24 2.84 12.68 16.12
N THR A 25 2.64 13.99 16.30
CA THR A 25 2.38 14.94 15.21
C THR A 25 3.59 15.07 14.28
N THR A 26 4.79 15.23 14.85
CA THR A 26 6.05 15.31 14.09
C THR A 26 6.31 14.01 13.31
N SER A 27 6.01 12.87 13.93
CA SER A 27 6.13 11.53 13.35
C SER A 27 5.23 11.32 12.14
N GLN A 28 3.97 11.75 12.24
CA GLN A 28 3.03 11.70 11.12
C GLN A 28 3.48 12.62 9.98
N GLN A 29 3.87 13.87 10.29
CA GLN A 29 4.37 14.81 9.29
C GLN A 29 5.60 14.27 8.55
N ALA A 30 6.52 13.62 9.26
CA ALA A 30 7.68 12.98 8.65
C ALA A 30 7.29 11.82 7.71
N LEU A 31 6.26 11.02 8.06
CA LEU A 31 5.72 10.01 7.14
C LEU A 31 5.04 10.63 5.92
N VAL A 32 4.27 11.70 6.11
CA VAL A 32 3.63 12.45 5.01
C VAL A 32 4.70 12.92 4.03
N GLN A 33 5.76 13.57 4.53
CA GLN A 33 6.87 14.05 3.71
C GLN A 33 7.59 12.89 3.00
N LEU A 34 7.94 11.82 3.71
CA LEU A 34 8.62 10.67 3.10
C LEU A 34 7.79 10.02 1.98
N ASN A 35 6.47 9.95 2.15
CA ASN A 35 5.56 9.35 1.17
C ASN A 35 4.99 10.36 0.17
N ALA A 36 5.42 11.63 0.18
CA ALA A 36 4.85 12.68 -0.68
C ALA A 36 4.82 12.25 -2.16
N LYS A 37 5.94 11.66 -2.65
CA LYS A 37 6.04 11.13 -4.00
C LYS A 37 5.10 9.96 -4.27
N LEU A 38 4.71 9.14 -3.29
CA LEU A 38 3.69 8.07 -3.48
C LEU A 38 2.29 8.64 -3.74
N THR A 39 2.01 9.84 -3.24
CA THR A 39 0.73 10.53 -3.39
C THR A 39 0.71 11.57 -4.52
N GLY A 40 1.81 11.68 -5.27
CA GLY A 40 1.94 12.57 -6.43
C GLY A 40 2.48 13.97 -6.13
N ASP A 41 2.92 14.21 -4.89
CA ASP A 41 3.66 15.43 -4.55
C ASP A 41 5.15 15.21 -4.85
N LEU A 42 5.60 15.84 -5.94
CA LEU A 42 6.97 15.78 -6.43
C LEU A 42 7.76 17.06 -6.13
N THR A 43 7.21 17.99 -5.33
CA THR A 43 7.76 19.35 -5.14
C THR A 43 9.10 19.38 -4.41
N SER A 44 9.37 18.40 -3.55
CA SER A 44 10.61 18.33 -2.78
C SER A 44 11.65 17.43 -3.46
N PRO A 45 12.79 17.98 -3.93
CA PRO A 45 13.85 17.18 -4.54
C PRO A 45 14.64 16.35 -3.50
N LEU A 46 14.52 16.69 -2.21
CA LEU A 46 15.18 16.01 -1.09
C LEU A 46 14.44 14.74 -0.65
N THR A 47 13.15 14.62 -0.99
CA THR A 47 12.37 13.44 -0.63
C THR A 47 12.85 12.26 -1.49
N PRO A 48 13.31 11.15 -0.88
CA PRO A 48 13.79 10.01 -1.66
C PRO A 48 12.65 9.38 -2.44
N TRP A 49 12.96 8.85 -3.62
CA TRP A 49 11.95 8.21 -4.46
C TRP A 49 11.43 6.91 -3.83
N PRO A 50 10.14 6.58 -4.02
CA PRO A 50 9.51 5.46 -3.33
C PRO A 50 10.25 4.14 -3.54
N TYR A 51 10.43 3.38 -2.45
CA TYR A 51 11.08 2.06 -2.43
C TYR A 51 12.53 2.02 -2.95
N SER A 52 13.19 3.16 -3.14
CA SER A 52 14.66 3.24 -3.19
C SER A 52 15.29 2.82 -1.87
N ASP A 53 16.57 2.46 -1.86
CA ASP A 53 17.25 2.07 -0.62
C ASP A 53 17.27 3.21 0.41
N ALA A 54 17.42 4.45 -0.05
CA ALA A 54 17.30 5.65 0.78
C ALA A 54 15.90 5.77 1.41
N TYR A 55 14.85 5.60 0.61
CA TYR A 55 13.47 5.62 1.11
C TYR A 55 13.21 4.50 2.13
N LEU A 56 13.66 3.27 1.83
CA LEU A 56 13.44 2.11 2.70
C LEU A 56 14.17 2.28 4.04
N LYS A 57 15.40 2.79 4.00
CA LYS A 57 16.18 3.10 5.20
C LYS A 57 15.49 4.19 6.02
N GLN A 58 15.15 5.32 5.41
CA GLN A 58 14.49 6.43 6.12
C GLN A 58 13.14 6.00 6.71
N ARG A 59 12.36 5.18 6.00
CA ARG A 59 11.11 4.62 6.51
C ARG A 59 11.33 3.74 7.74
N HIS A 60 12.37 2.90 7.71
CA HIS A 60 12.74 2.06 8.84
C HIS A 60 13.18 2.90 10.05
N ASP A 61 14.09 3.84 9.84
CA ASP A 61 14.59 4.73 10.89
C ASP A 61 13.44 5.53 11.53
N LEU A 62 12.52 6.07 10.72
CA LEU A 62 11.32 6.75 11.22
C LEU A 62 10.50 5.84 12.11
N TYR A 63 10.17 4.62 11.69
CA TYR A 63 9.38 3.71 12.53
C TYR A 63 10.04 3.38 13.89
N GLN A 64 11.37 3.38 13.96
CA GLN A 64 12.09 3.18 15.23
C GLN A 64 12.09 4.42 16.13
N GLN A 65 11.98 5.62 15.55
CA GLN A 65 12.01 6.89 16.28
C GLN A 65 10.64 7.34 16.84
N PHE A 66 9.55 6.69 16.43
CA PHE A 66 8.21 7.04 16.91
C PHE A 66 8.11 6.89 18.43
N ASP A 67 7.70 7.96 19.12
CA ASP A 67 7.34 7.88 20.53
C ASP A 67 6.07 7.03 20.73
N ARG A 68 6.25 5.73 20.99
CA ARG A 68 5.13 4.80 21.21
C ARG A 68 4.25 5.21 22.40
N ALA A 69 4.79 5.91 23.40
CA ALA A 69 4.01 6.38 24.54
C ALA A 69 3.08 7.53 24.15
N ALA A 70 3.50 8.39 23.22
CA ALA A 70 2.70 9.50 22.70
C ALA A 70 1.63 9.10 21.67
N LEU A 71 1.67 7.88 21.12
CA LEU A 71 0.68 7.39 20.16
C LEU A 71 -0.61 6.89 20.83
N SER A 72 -1.75 7.10 20.18
CA SER A 72 -3.00 6.43 20.56
C SER A 72 -2.91 4.92 20.35
N LYS A 73 -3.79 4.14 21.00
CA LYS A 73 -3.85 2.67 20.81
C LYS A 73 -3.98 2.30 19.32
N ALA A 74 -4.82 3.03 18.58
CA ALA A 74 -5.07 2.74 17.18
C ALA A 74 -3.92 3.16 16.25
N GLN A 75 -3.18 4.22 16.61
CA GLN A 75 -1.94 4.61 15.95
C GLN A 75 -0.83 3.58 16.21
N ARG A 76 -0.66 3.10 17.45
CA ARG A 76 0.28 2.01 17.76
C ARG A 76 0.00 0.75 16.93
N ALA A 77 -1.26 0.32 16.87
CA ALA A 77 -1.66 -0.82 16.05
C ALA A 77 -1.33 -0.62 14.55
N THR A 78 -1.48 0.61 14.04
CA THR A 78 -1.10 0.94 12.66
C THR A 78 0.41 0.93 12.49
N LEU A 79 1.19 1.48 13.43
CA LEU A 79 2.65 1.42 13.38
C LEU A 79 3.15 -0.03 13.40
N ASP A 80 2.61 -0.89 14.27
CA ASP A 80 2.97 -2.30 14.34
C ASP A 80 2.69 -3.04 13.03
N TYR A 81 1.54 -2.74 12.39
CA TYR A 81 1.21 -3.24 11.07
C TYR A 81 2.21 -2.75 10.00
N LEU A 82 2.54 -1.45 9.98
CA LEU A 82 3.48 -0.88 9.02
C LEU A 82 4.91 -1.46 9.19
N ILE A 83 5.36 -1.69 10.42
CA ILE A 83 6.63 -2.36 10.72
C ILE A 83 6.61 -3.80 10.21
N THR A 84 5.52 -4.53 10.46
CA THR A 84 5.33 -5.89 9.92
C THR A 84 5.40 -5.87 8.40
N GLU A 85 4.80 -4.86 7.77
CA GLU A 85 4.78 -4.74 6.31
C GLU A 85 6.18 -4.62 5.68
N GLN A 86 7.14 -4.01 6.38
CA GLN A 86 8.51 -3.85 5.88
C GLN A 86 9.19 -5.19 5.54
N ARG A 87 8.73 -6.29 6.13
CA ARG A 87 9.30 -7.63 5.96
C ARG A 87 8.84 -8.35 4.69
N TYR A 88 7.81 -7.83 4.01
CA TYR A 88 7.27 -8.47 2.81
C TYR A 88 7.91 -7.94 1.52
N VAL A 89 7.60 -8.64 0.43
CA VAL A 89 8.26 -8.65 -0.88
C VAL A 89 8.20 -7.32 -1.65
N ARG A 90 7.63 -6.26 -1.07
CA ARG A 90 7.47 -4.92 -1.70
C ARG A 90 8.77 -4.32 -2.23
N ARG A 91 9.95 -4.74 -1.75
CA ARG A 91 11.26 -4.30 -2.31
C ARG A 91 11.47 -4.68 -3.78
N TYR A 92 10.78 -5.71 -4.28
CA TYR A 92 10.83 -6.13 -5.70
C TYR A 92 9.69 -5.53 -6.54
N GLN A 93 8.76 -4.81 -5.91
CA GLN A 93 7.59 -4.22 -6.55
C GLN A 93 7.49 -2.74 -6.15
N PRO A 94 8.42 -1.90 -6.62
CA PRO A 94 8.59 -0.52 -6.14
C PRO A 94 7.49 0.45 -6.58
N TRP A 95 6.59 0.03 -7.47
CA TRP A 95 5.48 0.85 -7.98
C TRP A 95 4.13 0.23 -7.56
N PRO A 96 3.59 0.58 -6.38
CA PRO A 96 2.32 0.04 -5.92
C PRO A 96 1.16 0.49 -6.79
N LEU A 97 0.19 -0.41 -7.03
CA LEU A 97 -1.05 -0.11 -7.75
C LEU A 97 -1.85 1.07 -7.16
N SER A 98 -1.77 1.27 -5.84
CA SER A 98 -2.47 2.34 -5.14
C SER A 98 -1.75 3.70 -5.14
N SER A 99 -0.58 3.80 -5.78
CA SER A 99 0.22 5.02 -5.79
C SER A 99 -0.19 5.96 -6.93
N ALA A 100 0.07 7.25 -6.77
CA ALA A 100 -0.26 8.30 -7.73
C ALA A 100 0.99 9.11 -8.11
N ILE A 101 2.12 8.42 -8.29
CA ILE A 101 3.46 9.03 -8.32
C ILE A 101 3.57 10.18 -9.33
N PHE A 102 3.06 9.98 -10.54
CA PHE A 102 3.18 10.94 -11.63
C PHE A 102 1.92 11.79 -11.85
N ARG A 103 1.06 11.92 -10.83
CA ARG A 103 -0.21 12.66 -10.95
C ARG A 103 -0.02 14.16 -11.26
N SER A 104 1.07 14.78 -10.77
CA SER A 104 1.34 16.20 -10.97
C SER A 104 2.15 16.45 -12.25
N GLU A 105 1.47 16.79 -13.34
CA GLU A 105 2.11 17.15 -14.62
C GLU A 105 2.97 18.42 -14.49
N GLN A 106 2.50 19.39 -13.68
CA GLN A 106 3.25 20.63 -13.45
C GLN A 106 4.60 20.36 -12.78
N ALA A 107 4.66 19.44 -11.81
CA ALA A 107 5.92 19.10 -11.16
C ALA A 107 6.87 18.33 -12.10
N LEU A 108 6.33 17.66 -13.12
CA LEU A 108 7.12 16.99 -14.16
C LEU A 108 7.67 17.96 -15.22
N GLN A 109 7.43 19.26 -15.12
CA GLN A 109 8.10 20.28 -15.95
C GLN A 109 9.48 20.66 -15.39
N ASP A 110 9.75 20.38 -14.12
CA ASP A 110 11.04 20.67 -13.50
C ASP A 110 12.11 19.68 -13.97
N SER A 111 13.22 20.21 -14.49
CA SER A 111 14.31 19.41 -15.07
C SER A 111 14.96 18.45 -14.05
N GLN A 112 15.16 18.89 -12.81
CA GLN A 112 15.74 18.05 -11.76
C GLN A 112 14.78 16.90 -11.41
N THR A 113 13.50 17.18 -11.28
CA THR A 113 12.44 16.19 -11.04
C THR A 113 12.38 15.16 -12.16
N GLN A 114 12.48 15.60 -13.43
CA GLN A 114 12.53 14.69 -14.59
C GLN A 114 13.77 13.79 -14.56
N GLU A 115 14.95 14.32 -14.21
CA GLU A 115 16.17 13.51 -14.11
C GLU A 115 16.07 12.47 -12.98
N GLN A 116 15.56 12.86 -11.82
CA GLN A 116 15.37 11.91 -10.72
C GLN A 116 14.27 10.88 -11.03
N ALA A 117 13.21 11.29 -11.74
CA ALA A 117 12.18 10.38 -12.23
C ALA A 117 12.77 9.34 -13.19
N ALA A 118 13.63 9.76 -14.12
CA ALA A 118 14.33 8.86 -15.03
C ALA A 118 15.16 7.82 -14.27
N GLN A 119 15.92 8.24 -13.25
CA GLN A 119 16.69 7.34 -12.39
C GLN A 119 15.78 6.36 -11.64
N TRP A 120 14.62 6.81 -11.17
CA TRP A 120 13.66 5.95 -10.50
C TRP A 120 13.01 4.94 -11.44
N LEU A 121 12.71 5.29 -12.70
CA LEU A 121 12.21 4.33 -13.70
C LEU A 121 13.24 3.22 -14.00
N GLU A 122 14.53 3.57 -14.07
CA GLU A 122 15.60 2.57 -14.18
C GLU A 122 15.69 1.68 -12.94
N LEU A 123 15.50 2.24 -11.74
CA LEU A 123 15.38 1.44 -10.52
C LEU A 123 14.18 0.49 -10.60
N VAL A 124 13.00 0.94 -11.04
CA VAL A 124 11.81 0.10 -11.21
C VAL A 124 12.13 -1.08 -12.13
N LYS A 125 12.70 -0.83 -13.31
CA LYS A 125 13.13 -1.85 -14.27
C LYS A 125 14.08 -2.86 -13.62
N SER A 126 15.11 -2.38 -12.93
CA SER A 126 16.11 -3.23 -12.26
C SER A 126 15.47 -4.11 -11.17
N ARG A 127 14.55 -3.57 -10.36
CA ARG A 127 13.85 -4.34 -9.32
C ARG A 127 12.91 -5.39 -9.90
N LEU A 128 12.22 -5.08 -11.01
CA LEU A 128 11.39 -6.06 -11.71
C LEU A 128 12.23 -7.21 -12.27
N GLN A 129 13.39 -6.92 -12.88
CA GLN A 129 14.33 -7.94 -13.37
C GLN A 129 14.86 -8.84 -12.24
N GLN A 130 15.23 -8.25 -11.10
CA GLN A 130 15.61 -9.01 -9.88
C GLN A 130 14.44 -9.87 -9.36
N GLY A 131 13.22 -9.35 -9.46
CA GLY A 131 11.99 -10.06 -9.15
C GLY A 131 11.81 -11.30 -10.02
N GLU A 132 11.97 -11.19 -11.33
CA GLU A 132 11.88 -12.32 -12.27
C GLU A 132 12.91 -13.42 -11.96
N GLN A 133 14.15 -13.04 -11.66
CA GLN A 133 15.20 -13.98 -11.22
C GLN A 133 14.81 -14.73 -9.94
N SER A 134 14.06 -14.07 -9.06
CA SER A 134 13.56 -14.61 -7.80
C SER A 134 12.15 -15.22 -7.92
N GLN A 135 11.60 -15.34 -9.13
CA GLN A 135 10.23 -15.81 -9.42
C GLN A 135 9.12 -15.00 -8.71
N ILE A 136 9.38 -13.70 -8.47
CA ILE A 136 8.45 -12.74 -7.90
C ILE A 136 7.96 -11.83 -9.01
N PHE A 137 6.71 -12.04 -9.43
CA PHE A 137 6.10 -11.29 -10.53
C PHE A 137 5.01 -10.34 -10.05
N VAL A 138 4.87 -9.19 -10.72
CA VAL A 138 3.68 -8.33 -10.54
C VAL A 138 2.45 -8.98 -11.18
N ASN A 139 1.26 -8.60 -10.72
CA ASN A 139 0.01 -9.05 -11.33
C ASN A 139 -0.36 -8.20 -12.57
N ARG A 140 -1.33 -8.66 -13.36
CA ARG A 140 -1.75 -7.97 -14.60
C ARG A 140 -2.25 -6.53 -14.40
N TYR A 141 -2.88 -6.19 -13.27
CA TYR A 141 -3.33 -4.82 -13.01
C TYR A 141 -2.16 -3.90 -12.68
N GLU A 142 -1.18 -4.40 -11.92
CA GLU A 142 0.07 -3.67 -11.66
C GLU A 142 0.84 -3.44 -12.97
N LEU A 143 0.94 -4.45 -13.83
CA LEU A 143 1.57 -4.33 -15.14
C LEU A 143 0.86 -3.30 -16.03
N ALA A 144 -0.47 -3.41 -16.16
CA ALA A 144 -1.26 -2.49 -16.99
C ALA A 144 -1.18 -1.04 -16.49
N MET A 145 -1.20 -0.83 -15.17
CA MET A 145 -1.01 0.50 -14.58
C MET A 145 0.36 1.07 -14.95
N MET A 146 1.43 0.29 -14.77
CA MET A 146 2.78 0.75 -15.12
C MET A 146 2.91 1.08 -16.61
N GLN A 147 2.37 0.23 -17.49
CA GLN A 147 2.36 0.46 -18.94
C GLN A 147 1.65 1.77 -19.32
N GLY A 148 0.46 2.01 -18.78
CA GLY A 148 -0.29 3.24 -19.05
C GLY A 148 0.42 4.50 -18.54
N GLU A 149 1.04 4.44 -17.36
CA GLU A 149 1.78 5.58 -16.82
C GLU A 149 3.05 5.88 -17.63
N VAL A 150 3.83 4.88 -18.05
CA VAL A 150 5.03 5.14 -18.86
C VAL A 150 4.69 5.61 -20.27
N GLU A 151 3.60 5.13 -20.87
CA GLU A 151 3.09 5.63 -22.15
C GLU A 151 2.76 7.13 -22.04
N ARG A 152 2.00 7.52 -21.01
CA ARG A 152 1.70 8.93 -20.73
C ARG A 152 2.97 9.76 -20.50
N LEU A 153 3.97 9.24 -19.78
CA LEU A 153 5.24 9.95 -19.57
C LEU A 153 6.04 10.17 -20.86
N ILE A 154 5.99 9.22 -21.81
CA ILE A 154 6.66 9.34 -23.12
C ILE A 154 6.03 10.46 -23.96
N GLU A 155 4.69 10.61 -23.86
CA GLU A 155 3.94 11.66 -24.56
C GLU A 155 4.16 13.03 -23.94
N LEU A 156 4.20 13.13 -22.60
CA LEU A 156 4.29 14.39 -21.88
C LEU A 156 5.70 14.98 -21.80
N SER A 157 6.75 14.15 -21.88
CA SER A 157 8.11 14.60 -21.60
C SER A 157 8.88 14.99 -22.87
N ASP A 158 9.28 16.25 -22.92
CA ASP A 158 10.28 16.75 -23.90
C ASP A 158 11.73 16.47 -23.46
N ASN A 159 11.92 15.98 -22.22
CA ASN A 159 13.23 15.66 -21.68
C ASN A 159 13.75 14.32 -22.22
N SER A 160 14.87 14.38 -22.93
CA SER A 160 15.47 13.21 -23.58
C SER A 160 15.82 12.07 -22.61
N LYS A 161 16.24 12.38 -21.36
CA LYS A 161 16.58 11.36 -20.36
C LYS A 161 15.33 10.66 -19.81
N LEU A 162 14.32 11.43 -19.38
CA LEU A 162 13.07 10.86 -18.87
C LEU A 162 12.35 10.07 -19.96
N LYS A 163 12.23 10.62 -21.17
CA LYS A 163 11.63 9.94 -22.32
C LYS A 163 12.37 8.65 -22.66
N SER A 164 13.70 8.66 -22.63
CA SER A 164 14.52 7.47 -22.86
C SER A 164 14.28 6.39 -21.79
N ALA A 165 14.33 6.75 -20.50
CA ALA A 165 14.10 5.81 -19.40
C ALA A 165 12.67 5.22 -19.44
N ALA A 166 11.66 6.05 -19.71
CA ALA A 166 10.29 5.61 -19.87
C ALA A 166 10.12 4.66 -21.08
N THR A 167 10.74 4.98 -22.22
CA THR A 167 10.74 4.13 -23.42
C THR A 167 11.40 2.77 -23.13
N GLN A 168 12.54 2.76 -22.44
CA GLN A 168 13.23 1.53 -22.07
C GLN A 168 12.42 0.67 -21.10
N LEU A 169 11.77 1.30 -20.11
CA LEU A 169 10.87 0.58 -19.21
C LEU A 169 9.65 0.04 -19.97
N GLN A 170 9.05 0.82 -20.87
CA GLN A 170 7.92 0.37 -21.68
C GLN A 170 8.27 -0.84 -22.56
N GLN A 171 9.43 -0.82 -23.22
CA GLN A 171 9.93 -1.96 -24.00
C GLN A 171 10.13 -3.22 -23.15
N TYR A 172 10.62 -3.07 -21.92
CA TYR A 172 10.74 -4.16 -20.97
C TYR A 172 9.37 -4.68 -20.53
N LEU A 173 8.44 -3.79 -20.14
CA LEU A 173 7.09 -4.14 -19.70
C LEU A 173 6.27 -4.81 -20.80
N ALA A 174 6.48 -4.48 -22.08
CA ALA A 174 5.80 -5.12 -23.21
C ALA A 174 6.10 -6.62 -23.31
N ASN A 175 7.26 -7.06 -22.82
CA ASN A 175 7.69 -8.47 -22.80
C ASN A 175 7.59 -9.10 -21.40
N TYR A 176 7.14 -8.34 -20.40
CA TYR A 176 7.09 -8.80 -19.02
C TYR A 176 5.95 -9.81 -18.82
N ARG A 177 6.25 -10.91 -18.13
CA ARG A 177 5.24 -11.93 -17.81
C ARG A 177 4.61 -11.65 -16.44
N PRO A 178 3.33 -11.25 -16.36
CA PRO A 178 2.66 -11.13 -15.08
C PRO A 178 2.35 -12.51 -14.49
N ARG A 179 2.19 -12.59 -13.16
CA ARG A 179 1.63 -13.79 -12.52
C ARG A 179 0.15 -13.97 -12.85
N ASN A 180 -0.29 -15.22 -12.92
CA ASN A 180 -1.64 -15.60 -13.33
C ASN A 180 -2.73 -15.21 -12.32
N GLN A 181 -2.44 -15.27 -11.01
CA GLN A 181 -3.41 -14.89 -9.97
C GLN A 181 -3.17 -13.48 -9.47
N LEU A 182 -4.26 -12.88 -9.01
CA LEU A 182 -4.28 -11.53 -8.45
C LEU A 182 -3.89 -11.52 -6.96
N GLY A 183 -4.26 -12.57 -6.24
CA GLY A 183 -4.17 -12.66 -4.79
C GLY A 183 -2.77 -12.57 -4.19
N LEU A 184 -2.65 -12.07 -2.96
CA LEU A 184 -1.33 -11.94 -2.32
C LEU A 184 -0.69 -13.31 -2.04
N SER A 185 -1.50 -14.36 -1.83
CA SER A 185 -1.03 -15.71 -1.49
C SER A 185 -0.10 -16.37 -2.53
N GLN A 186 0.05 -15.81 -3.74
CA GLN A 186 1.06 -16.27 -4.70
C GLN A 186 2.45 -15.64 -4.53
N LEU A 187 2.57 -14.60 -3.70
CA LEU A 187 3.87 -14.01 -3.38
C LEU A 187 4.53 -14.81 -2.25
N PRO A 188 5.88 -14.81 -2.17
CA PRO A 188 6.57 -15.33 -1.00
C PRO A 188 6.04 -14.70 0.29
N ASN A 189 5.67 -15.54 1.27
CA ASN A 189 5.00 -15.14 2.52
C ASN A 189 3.66 -14.40 2.33
N GLY A 190 3.03 -14.53 1.17
CA GLY A 190 1.83 -13.81 0.78
C GLY A 190 0.59 -14.16 1.60
N THR A 191 0.46 -15.42 2.01
CA THR A 191 -0.63 -15.87 2.89
C THR A 191 -0.50 -15.26 4.29
N GLN A 192 0.71 -15.27 4.86
CA GLN A 192 1.00 -14.63 6.15
C GLN A 192 0.79 -13.12 6.07
N TRP A 193 1.17 -12.50 4.94
CA TRP A 193 0.93 -11.09 4.72
C TRP A 193 -0.55 -10.74 4.68
N TYR A 194 -1.34 -11.53 3.94
CA TYR A 194 -2.78 -11.33 3.87
C TYR A 194 -3.44 -11.54 5.24
N GLN A 195 -3.04 -12.58 5.99
CA GLN A 195 -3.50 -12.79 7.36
C GLN A 195 -3.16 -11.61 8.28
N ALA A 196 -1.94 -11.07 8.20
CA ALA A 196 -1.54 -9.90 8.98
C ALA A 196 -2.38 -8.66 8.66
N LYS A 197 -2.77 -8.48 7.38
CA LYS A 197 -3.69 -7.42 6.98
C LYS A 197 -5.10 -7.62 7.53
N LEU A 198 -5.64 -8.84 7.47
CA LEU A 198 -6.94 -9.17 8.08
C LEU A 198 -6.92 -8.89 9.59
N ASN A 199 -5.88 -9.34 10.29
CA ASN A 199 -5.73 -9.08 11.72
C ASN A 199 -5.68 -7.59 12.03
N TYR A 200 -4.96 -6.81 11.21
CA TYR A 200 -4.93 -5.36 11.34
C TYR A 200 -6.31 -4.73 11.11
N TYR A 201 -7.02 -5.07 10.03
CA TYR A 201 -8.28 -4.40 9.73
C TYR A 201 -9.45 -4.80 10.65
N THR A 202 -9.39 -5.99 11.24
CA THR A 202 -10.46 -6.53 12.09
C THR A 202 -10.18 -6.47 13.59
N ASP A 203 -8.93 -6.20 14.00
CA ASP A 203 -8.44 -6.41 15.36
C ASP A 203 -8.67 -7.84 15.91
N GLN A 204 -8.81 -8.84 15.02
CA GLN A 204 -9.06 -10.24 15.37
C GLN A 204 -8.10 -11.19 14.66
N VAL A 205 -7.64 -12.22 15.37
CA VAL A 205 -6.84 -13.31 14.77
C VAL A 205 -7.78 -14.43 14.35
N GLN A 206 -8.28 -14.33 13.12
CA GLN A 206 -9.21 -15.29 12.55
C GLN A 206 -8.79 -15.70 11.14
N ALA A 207 -8.84 -17.01 10.85
CA ALA A 207 -8.50 -17.56 9.55
C ALA A 207 -9.49 -17.06 8.45
N PRO A 208 -9.03 -16.80 7.21
CA PRO A 208 -9.87 -16.27 6.13
C PRO A 208 -11.14 -17.10 5.88
N ILE A 209 -11.06 -18.42 6.01
CA ILE A 209 -12.21 -19.31 5.79
C ILE A 209 -13.35 -19.07 6.79
N LYS A 210 -13.03 -18.74 8.05
CA LYS A 210 -14.06 -18.44 9.07
C LYS A 210 -14.78 -17.13 8.74
N TRP A 211 -14.04 -16.12 8.29
CA TRP A 211 -14.63 -14.87 7.78
C TRP A 211 -15.55 -15.14 6.60
N LEU A 212 -15.09 -15.92 5.61
CA LEU A 212 -15.88 -16.24 4.42
C LEU A 212 -17.23 -16.88 4.77
N MET A 213 -17.23 -17.86 5.69
CA MET A 213 -18.46 -18.51 6.14
C MET A 213 -19.44 -17.53 6.78
N GLN A 214 -18.96 -16.62 7.64
CA GLN A 214 -19.78 -15.60 8.29
C GLN A 214 -20.34 -14.59 7.26
N ILE A 215 -19.51 -14.17 6.30
CA ILE A 215 -19.89 -13.27 5.21
C ILE A 215 -20.99 -13.90 4.36
N GLN A 216 -20.80 -15.14 3.90
CA GLN A 216 -21.74 -15.84 3.03
C GLN A 216 -23.08 -16.11 3.74
N SER A 217 -23.04 -16.48 5.03
CA SER A 217 -24.23 -16.62 5.86
C SER A 217 -25.03 -15.31 5.93
N LYS A 218 -24.37 -14.18 6.16
CA LYS A 218 -25.03 -12.87 6.22
C LYS A 218 -25.48 -12.37 4.83
N LEU A 219 -24.74 -12.66 3.77
CA LEU A 219 -25.15 -12.30 2.39
C LEU A 219 -26.42 -13.03 1.99
N ALA A 220 -26.60 -14.29 2.38
CA ALA A 220 -27.80 -15.06 2.07
C ALA A 220 -29.08 -14.38 2.60
N THR A 221 -29.03 -13.80 3.81
CA THR A 221 -30.16 -13.07 4.42
C THR A 221 -30.42 -11.71 3.76
N LEU A 222 -29.50 -11.21 2.94
CA LEU A 222 -29.60 -9.90 2.28
C LEU A 222 -29.78 -10.01 0.75
N SER A 223 -30.05 -11.20 0.24
CA SER A 223 -30.07 -11.50 -1.20
C SER A 223 -31.13 -10.72 -1.98
N GLU A 224 -32.24 -10.35 -1.34
CA GLU A 224 -33.35 -9.60 -1.95
C GLU A 224 -33.07 -8.08 -2.06
N TYR A 225 -32.07 -7.56 -1.34
CA TYR A 225 -31.78 -6.13 -1.30
C TYR A 225 -30.83 -5.71 -2.42
N GLY A 226 -30.96 -4.45 -2.88
CA GLY A 226 -29.99 -3.83 -3.79
C GLY A 226 -28.62 -3.58 -3.14
N ILE A 227 -27.74 -2.87 -3.86
CA ILE A 227 -26.49 -2.35 -3.33
C ILE A 227 -26.48 -0.83 -3.38
N ALA A 228 -25.92 -0.19 -2.36
CA ALA A 228 -25.76 1.26 -2.29
C ALA A 228 -24.30 1.63 -1.99
N PRO A 229 -23.77 2.75 -2.52
CA PRO A 229 -22.40 3.17 -2.28
C PRO A 229 -22.05 3.26 -0.79
N LEU A 230 -20.86 2.77 -0.44
CA LEU A 230 -20.31 2.93 0.91
C LEU A 230 -19.93 4.40 1.13
N ARG A 231 -20.18 4.89 2.35
CA ARG A 231 -19.72 6.21 2.77
C ARG A 231 -18.19 6.27 2.71
N GLN A 232 -17.64 7.47 2.64
CA GLN A 232 -16.20 7.72 2.78
C GLN A 232 -16.00 8.72 3.92
N PRO A 233 -14.85 8.66 4.63
CA PRO A 233 -14.52 9.69 5.61
C PRO A 233 -14.36 11.04 4.92
N ASP A 234 -14.89 12.10 5.54
CA ASP A 234 -14.58 13.47 5.14
C ASP A 234 -13.12 13.81 5.49
N ASN A 235 -12.49 14.71 4.74
CA ASN A 235 -11.08 15.08 4.94
C ASN A 235 -10.80 15.75 6.30
N ASP A 236 -11.84 16.23 7.00
CA ASP A 236 -11.74 17.00 8.25
C ASP A 236 -11.80 16.11 9.51
N GLN A 237 -11.73 14.78 9.36
CA GLN A 237 -11.92 13.87 10.47
C GLN A 237 -10.72 13.79 11.44
N ARG A 238 -11.05 13.81 12.74
CA ARG A 238 -10.12 13.80 13.89
C ARG A 238 -9.34 12.49 14.06
N ASP A 239 -9.64 11.47 13.26
CA ASP A 239 -9.07 10.13 13.37
C ASP A 239 -7.74 10.03 12.60
N VAL A 240 -6.74 10.74 13.12
CA VAL A 240 -5.39 10.81 12.56
C VAL A 240 -4.75 9.42 12.46
N GLY A 241 -4.46 8.98 11.24
CA GLY A 241 -3.80 7.73 10.88
C GLY A 241 -2.37 7.89 10.38
N LEU A 242 -1.67 6.77 10.19
CA LEU A 242 -0.25 6.72 9.78
C LEU A 242 -0.04 6.13 8.37
N ASP A 243 -1.08 5.58 7.74
CA ASP A 243 -0.97 4.86 6.48
C ASP A 243 -1.38 5.76 5.29
N TRP A 244 -0.43 6.03 4.40
CA TRP A 244 -0.64 6.86 3.21
C TRP A 244 -1.73 6.29 2.28
N ARG A 245 -1.92 4.97 2.24
CA ARG A 245 -2.96 4.32 1.41
C ARG A 245 -4.37 4.62 1.90
N GLN A 246 -4.48 5.01 3.17
CA GLN A 246 -5.73 5.41 3.80
C GLN A 246 -5.87 6.94 3.85
N GLY A 247 -4.98 7.68 3.18
CA GLY A 247 -4.95 9.14 3.23
C GLY A 247 -4.57 9.70 4.60
N TYR A 248 -3.84 8.93 5.42
CA TYR A 248 -3.54 9.27 6.81
C TYR A 248 -4.79 9.46 7.69
N VAL A 249 -5.89 8.81 7.32
CA VAL A 249 -7.08 8.67 8.16
C VAL A 249 -7.14 7.25 8.70
N ASN A 250 -7.53 7.09 9.96
CA ASN A 250 -7.79 5.78 10.55
C ASN A 250 -9.18 5.27 10.13
N LYS A 251 -9.26 4.71 8.92
CA LYS A 251 -10.52 4.22 8.35
C LYS A 251 -11.18 3.12 9.18
N ARG A 252 -10.41 2.39 10.00
CA ARG A 252 -10.95 1.36 10.91
C ARG A 252 -11.83 1.98 12.01
N LEU A 253 -11.29 2.97 12.73
CA LEU A 253 -12.05 3.69 13.75
C LEU A 253 -13.24 4.42 13.16
N TRP A 254 -13.03 5.11 12.03
CA TRP A 254 -14.12 5.78 11.33
C TRP A 254 -15.25 4.82 10.95
N ALA A 255 -14.93 3.67 10.35
CA ALA A 255 -15.91 2.68 9.91
C ALA A 255 -16.72 2.08 11.08
N GLN A 256 -16.10 1.87 12.24
CA GLN A 256 -16.77 1.38 13.45
C GLN A 256 -17.83 2.35 13.99
N GLN A 257 -17.70 3.64 13.67
CA GLN A 257 -18.67 4.67 14.08
C GLN A 257 -19.81 4.82 13.06
N GLN A 258 -19.76 4.12 11.92
CA GLN A 258 -20.77 4.24 10.88
C GLN A 258 -21.93 3.26 11.08
N SER A 259 -23.16 3.77 11.01
CA SER A 259 -24.35 2.96 10.78
C SER A 259 -24.62 2.86 9.28
N LEU A 260 -24.52 1.65 8.73
CA LEU A 260 -24.78 1.36 7.31
C LEU A 260 -26.26 0.99 7.08
N SER A 261 -26.81 1.38 5.92
CA SER A 261 -28.09 0.81 5.45
C SER A 261 -27.94 -0.68 5.12
N VAL A 262 -29.06 -1.36 4.85
CA VAL A 262 -29.06 -2.76 4.44
C VAL A 262 -28.31 -2.96 3.12
N GLU A 263 -28.54 -2.08 2.15
CA GLU A 263 -27.88 -2.09 0.83
C GLU A 263 -26.38 -1.77 0.92
N GLN A 264 -26.00 -0.87 1.84
CA GLN A 264 -24.59 -0.58 2.13
C GLN A 264 -23.90 -1.76 2.82
N THR A 265 -24.60 -2.40 3.77
CA THR A 265 -24.11 -3.62 4.44
C THR A 265 -23.90 -4.73 3.42
N ARG A 266 -24.84 -4.92 2.50
CA ARG A 266 -24.71 -5.89 1.40
C ARG A 266 -23.48 -5.59 0.55
N LEU A 267 -23.26 -4.34 0.14
CA LEU A 267 -22.08 -3.97 -0.63
C LEU A 267 -20.77 -4.22 0.14
N ALA A 268 -20.70 -3.87 1.43
CA ALA A 268 -19.51 -4.14 2.26
C ALA A 268 -19.19 -5.64 2.35
N LEU A 269 -20.21 -6.49 2.50
CA LEU A 269 -20.06 -7.94 2.53
C LEU A 269 -19.56 -8.50 1.20
N LEU A 270 -20.07 -7.99 0.07
CA LEU A 270 -19.60 -8.39 -1.26
C LEU A 270 -18.13 -8.03 -1.48
N TYR A 271 -17.67 -6.87 -1.00
CA TYR A 271 -16.25 -6.53 -1.02
C TYR A 271 -15.40 -7.48 -0.18
N MET A 272 -15.87 -7.85 1.02
CA MET A 272 -15.13 -8.77 1.89
C MET A 272 -15.06 -10.20 1.32
N GLU A 273 -16.15 -10.69 0.72
CA GLU A 273 -16.16 -11.98 0.01
C GLU A 273 -15.18 -11.96 -1.17
N LEU A 274 -15.26 -10.92 -2.00
CA LEU A 274 -14.37 -10.71 -3.14
C LEU A 274 -12.90 -10.68 -2.71
N ASP A 275 -12.60 -9.99 -1.62
CA ASP A 275 -11.27 -9.83 -1.05
C ASP A 275 -10.66 -11.17 -0.61
N ILE A 276 -11.41 -11.96 0.16
CA ILE A 276 -11.00 -13.32 0.54
C ILE A 276 -10.87 -14.21 -0.70
N GLY A 277 -11.84 -14.12 -1.61
CA GLY A 277 -11.87 -14.85 -2.87
C GLY A 277 -10.56 -14.67 -3.63
N ILE A 278 -10.17 -13.42 -3.86
CA ILE A 278 -8.95 -13.06 -4.58
C ILE A 278 -7.70 -13.43 -3.78
N HIS A 279 -7.56 -12.94 -2.55
CA HIS A 279 -6.29 -12.96 -1.84
C HIS A 279 -5.99 -14.25 -1.08
N SER A 280 -7.01 -15.02 -0.69
CA SER A 280 -6.86 -16.28 0.05
C SER A 280 -7.33 -17.50 -0.73
N GLN A 281 -8.41 -17.41 -1.51
CA GLN A 281 -8.98 -18.56 -2.25
C GLN A 281 -8.48 -18.64 -3.70
N LEU A 282 -7.57 -17.74 -4.10
CA LEU A 282 -6.96 -17.71 -5.43
C LEU A 282 -7.99 -17.62 -6.57
N TRP A 283 -9.08 -16.88 -6.36
CA TRP A 283 -10.03 -16.59 -7.43
C TRP A 283 -9.31 -15.84 -8.55
N THR A 284 -9.49 -16.36 -9.77
CA THR A 284 -9.17 -15.62 -10.98
C THR A 284 -10.12 -14.44 -11.12
N GLU A 285 -9.77 -13.45 -11.94
CA GLU A 285 -10.70 -12.36 -12.29
C GLU A 285 -12.04 -12.90 -12.82
N GLN A 286 -12.02 -13.93 -13.66
CA GLN A 286 -13.24 -14.53 -14.18
C GLN A 286 -14.12 -15.11 -13.06
N MET A 287 -13.52 -15.79 -12.08
CA MET A 287 -14.25 -16.33 -10.92
C MET A 287 -14.85 -15.21 -10.08
N ALA A 288 -14.08 -14.15 -9.83
CA ALA A 288 -14.53 -12.96 -9.12
C ALA A 288 -15.71 -12.27 -9.83
N LEU A 289 -15.59 -12.01 -11.14
CA LEU A 289 -16.64 -11.40 -11.95
C LEU A 289 -17.90 -12.27 -12.01
N THR A 290 -17.73 -13.59 -12.16
CA THR A 290 -18.85 -14.55 -12.15
C THR A 290 -19.56 -14.56 -10.80
N SER A 291 -18.82 -14.51 -9.69
CA SER A 291 -19.41 -14.44 -8.35
C SER A 291 -20.23 -13.16 -8.17
N LEU A 292 -19.69 -12.00 -8.53
CA LEU A 292 -20.38 -10.71 -8.44
C LEU A 292 -21.60 -10.63 -9.37
N ALA A 293 -21.51 -11.22 -10.57
CA ALA A 293 -22.64 -11.28 -11.50
C ALA A 293 -23.81 -12.09 -10.94
N LYS A 294 -23.55 -13.21 -10.24
CA LYS A 294 -24.58 -13.98 -9.53
C LYS A 294 -25.27 -13.17 -8.43
N GLN A 295 -24.59 -12.14 -7.92
CA GLN A 295 -25.12 -11.21 -6.92
C GLN A 295 -25.85 -10.00 -7.56
N GLY A 296 -26.01 -9.98 -8.88
CA GLY A 296 -26.68 -8.88 -9.61
C GLY A 296 -25.82 -7.63 -9.77
N VAL A 297 -24.50 -7.71 -9.57
CA VAL A 297 -23.59 -6.58 -9.77
C VAL A 297 -23.28 -6.42 -11.25
N SER A 298 -23.49 -5.22 -11.79
CA SER A 298 -23.15 -4.92 -13.19
C SER A 298 -21.66 -5.16 -13.50
N GLU A 299 -21.33 -5.56 -14.72
CA GLU A 299 -19.95 -5.86 -15.13
C GLU A 299 -18.99 -4.69 -14.86
N ARG A 300 -19.39 -3.45 -15.20
CA ARG A 300 -18.58 -2.24 -14.95
C ARG A 300 -18.25 -2.09 -13.47
N ARG A 301 -19.24 -2.26 -12.59
CA ARG A 301 -19.04 -2.17 -11.15
C ARG A 301 -18.20 -3.34 -10.64
N ALA A 302 -18.40 -4.55 -11.15
CA ALA A 302 -17.64 -5.72 -10.75
C ALA A 302 -16.15 -5.57 -11.08
N LYS A 303 -15.81 -5.09 -12.28
CA LYS A 303 -14.42 -4.75 -12.68
C LYS A 303 -13.80 -3.71 -11.75
N GLN A 304 -14.56 -2.66 -11.40
CA GLN A 304 -14.11 -1.66 -10.43
C GLN A 304 -13.83 -2.28 -9.05
N MET A 305 -14.74 -3.13 -8.54
CA MET A 305 -14.57 -3.79 -7.25
C MET A 305 -13.33 -4.69 -7.23
N VAL A 306 -13.08 -5.45 -8.32
CA VAL A 306 -11.87 -6.28 -8.45
C VAL A 306 -10.62 -5.41 -8.39
N TYR A 307 -10.57 -4.31 -9.15
CA TYR A 307 -9.45 -3.37 -9.13
C TYR A 307 -9.19 -2.83 -7.72
N GLU A 308 -10.24 -2.36 -7.03
CA GLU A 308 -10.14 -1.78 -5.69
C GLU A 308 -9.63 -2.80 -4.65
N VAL A 309 -10.09 -4.04 -4.71
CA VAL A 309 -9.62 -5.13 -3.84
C VAL A 309 -8.14 -5.44 -4.10
N VAL A 310 -7.74 -5.55 -5.38
CA VAL A 310 -6.35 -5.81 -5.74
C VAL A 310 -5.42 -4.67 -5.31
N ALA A 311 -5.88 -3.42 -5.44
CA ALA A 311 -5.13 -2.23 -5.03
C ALA A 311 -5.02 -2.09 -3.51
N TYR A 312 -6.05 -2.50 -2.77
CA TYR A 312 -6.13 -2.36 -1.31
C TYR A 312 -6.50 -3.67 -0.60
N PRO A 313 -5.60 -4.69 -0.60
CA PRO A 313 -5.92 -5.99 -0.03
C PRO A 313 -6.34 -5.89 1.45
N ALA A 314 -7.42 -6.59 1.80
CA ALA A 314 -8.09 -6.63 3.08
C ALA A 314 -8.69 -5.30 3.58
N MET A 315 -8.59 -4.20 2.84
CA MET A 315 -9.14 -2.91 3.31
C MET A 315 -10.66 -2.95 3.48
N SER A 316 -11.36 -3.81 2.73
CA SER A 316 -12.80 -4.04 2.89
C SER A 316 -13.19 -4.50 4.31
N PHE A 317 -12.25 -5.09 5.05
CA PHE A 317 -12.45 -5.54 6.43
C PHE A 317 -12.45 -4.43 7.48
N ILE A 318 -12.33 -3.15 7.10
CA ILE A 318 -12.70 -2.06 8.03
C ILE A 318 -14.15 -2.20 8.53
N TYR A 319 -14.99 -2.88 7.75
CA TYR A 319 -16.37 -3.24 8.09
C TYR A 319 -16.52 -4.64 8.70
N GLY A 320 -15.43 -5.28 9.13
CA GLY A 320 -15.45 -6.62 9.73
C GLY A 320 -16.31 -6.71 11.01
N HIS A 321 -16.49 -5.60 11.71
CA HIS A 321 -17.39 -5.49 12.87
C HIS A 321 -18.86 -5.80 12.53
N LEU A 322 -19.26 -5.74 11.26
CA LEU A 322 -20.63 -6.10 10.83
C LEU A 322 -20.90 -7.61 10.92
N ILE A 323 -19.86 -8.44 10.95
CA ILE A 323 -19.93 -9.91 10.95
C ILE A 323 -19.27 -10.55 12.16
N ALA A 324 -18.43 -9.79 12.89
CA ALA A 324 -17.98 -10.16 14.21
C ALA A 324 -19.18 -10.20 15.15
N ARG A 325 -19.57 -11.41 15.56
CA ARG A 325 -20.41 -11.61 16.75
C ARG A 325 -19.47 -11.72 17.95
N ASP A 326 -19.87 -11.11 19.06
CA ASP A 326 -19.25 -11.33 20.38
C ASP A 326 -19.14 -12.82 20.71
#